data_AF-A0A932Y691-F1
#
_entry.id   AF-A0A932Y691-F1
#
_cell.length_a   1.000
_cell.length_b   1.000
_cell.length_c   1.000
_cell.angle_alpha   90.00
_cell.angle_beta   90.00
_cell.angle_gamma   90.00
#
_symmetry.space_group_name_H-M   'P 1'
#
loop_
_entity.id
_entity.type
_entity.pdbx_description
1 polymer ?
#
loop_
_entity_poly.entity_id
_entity_poly.type
_entity_poly.pdbx_seq_one_letter_code
_entity_poly.pdbx_strand_id
1 'polypeptide(L)' 'MKKINRNATEVLSISLPKQLKRDVIKYAQGRDITVSQATKNILQSYILRERMERLQKLIGPKLRKLGIKTYEDVEKYFG' A
#
# COMPACT_ATOMS: atom_id res chain seq x y z
N MET A 1 -3.20 5.87 -22.28
CA MET A 1 -3.01 6.73 -21.09
C MET A 1 -4.36 6.89 -20.38
N LYS A 2 -4.48 6.55 -19.09
CA LYS A 2 -5.71 6.79 -18.32
C LYS A 2 -5.94 8.30 -18.21
N LYS A 3 -7.13 8.79 -18.61
CA LYS A 3 -7.52 10.19 -18.43
C LYS A 3 -7.60 10.48 -16.93
N ILE A 4 -6.80 11.44 -16.46
CA ILE A 4 -6.81 11.89 -15.06
C ILE A 4 -8.04 12.77 -14.87
N ASN A 5 -8.94 12.37 -13.96
CA ASN A 5 -10.06 13.22 -13.56
C ASN A 5 -9.54 14.35 -12.67
N ARG A 6 -9.35 15.54 -13.26
CA ARG A 6 -8.73 16.70 -12.61
C ARG A 6 -9.53 17.23 -11.43
N ASN A 7 -10.85 16.97 -11.36
CA ASN A 7 -11.70 17.43 -10.26
C ASN A 7 -11.56 16.58 -8.99
N ALA A 8 -10.90 15.42 -9.06
CA ALA A 8 -10.70 14.49 -7.95
C ALA A 8 -9.22 14.15 -7.73
N THR A 9 -8.29 14.94 -8.30
CA THR A 9 -6.86 14.67 -8.24
C THR A 9 -6.11 15.88 -7.71
N GLU A 10 -5.39 15.72 -6.60
CA GLU A 10 -4.46 16.71 -6.07
C GLU A 10 -3.02 16.35 -6.41
N VAL A 11 -2.16 17.37 -6.56
CA VAL A 11 -0.73 17.18 -6.84
C VAL A 11 0.06 17.18 -5.54
N LEU A 12 0.76 16.09 -5.28
CA LEU A 12 1.66 15.95 -4.14
C LEU A 12 3.10 16.24 -4.57
N SER A 13 3.71 17.26 -3.96
CA SER A 13 5.14 17.57 -4.09
C SER A 13 5.85 17.30 -2.77
N ILE A 14 6.92 16.50 -2.80
CA ILE A 14 7.65 16.09 -1.60
C ILE A 14 9.17 16.18 -1.83
N SER A 15 9.88 16.60 -0.79
CA SER A 15 11.34 16.52 -0.73
C SER A 15 11.75 15.15 -0.22
N LEU A 16 12.65 14.48 -0.94
CA LEU A 16 13.16 13.16 -0.57
C LEU A 16 14.68 13.22 -0.34
N PRO A 17 15.21 12.43 0.61
CA PRO A 17 16.64 12.17 0.68
C PRO A 17 17.18 11.68 -0.67
N LYS A 18 18.41 12.10 -1.03
CA LYS A 18 19.01 11.78 -2.33
C LYS A 18 19.05 10.28 -2.61
N GLN A 19 19.37 9.48 -1.59
CA GLN A 19 19.43 8.03 -1.71
C GLN A 19 18.05 7.44 -2.00
N LEU A 20 17.03 7.82 -1.22
CA LEU A 20 15.66 7.35 -1.44
C LEU A 20 15.13 7.72 -2.83
N LYS A 21 15.42 8.93 -3.32
CA LYS A 21 15.07 9.33 -4.69
C LYS A 21 15.70 8.38 -5.73
N ARG A 22 16.97 8.02 -5.56
CA ARG A 22 17.67 7.10 -6.48
C ARG A 22 17.05 5.70 -6.44
N ASP A 23 16.68 5.23 -5.26
CA ASP A 23 16.09 3.89 -5.09
C ASP A 23 14.71 3.82 -5.75
N VAL A 24 13.87 4.86 -5.61
CA VAL A 24 12.57 4.95 -6.31
C VAL A 24 12.76 4.99 -7.83
N ILE A 25 13.74 5.74 -8.34
CA ILE A 25 14.04 5.79 -9.78
C ILE A 25 14.45 4.41 -10.30
N LYS A 26 15.38 3.73 -9.62
CA LYS A 26 15.81 2.37 -9.99
C LYS A 26 14.65 1.38 -9.99
N TYR A 27 13.79 1.45 -8.96
CA TYR A 27 12.60 0.61 -8.89
C TYR A 27 11.63 0.87 -10.05
N ALA A 28 11.42 2.13 -10.41
CA ALA A 28 10.56 2.51 -11.52
C ALA A 28 11.12 2.00 -12.87
N GLN A 29 12.43 2.16 -13.08
CA GLN A 29 13.14 1.65 -14.26
C GLN A 29 13.05 0.13 -14.39
N GLY A 30 13.30 -0.60 -13.31
CA GLY A 30 13.26 -2.07 -13.30
C GLY A 30 11.86 -2.67 -13.55
N ARG A 31 10.81 -1.84 -13.57
CA ARG A 31 9.43 -2.26 -13.82
C ARG A 31 8.78 -1.55 -15.02
N ASP A 32 9.56 -0.78 -15.78
CA ASP A 32 9.08 0.02 -16.91
C ASP A 32 7.86 0.89 -16.57
N ILE A 33 7.92 1.59 -15.43
CA ILE A 33 6.88 2.52 -14.99
C ILE A 33 7.44 3.91 -14.70
N THR A 34 6.57 4.90 -14.63
CA THR A 34 6.97 6.26 -14.24
C THR A 34 7.30 6.34 -12.75
N VAL A 35 8.19 7.26 -12.39
CA VAL A 35 8.53 7.55 -10.98
C VAL A 35 7.28 7.91 -10.17
N SER A 36 6.36 8.69 -10.73
CA SER A 36 5.10 9.03 -10.08
C SER A 36 4.22 7.81 -9.82
N GLN A 37 4.16 6.87 -10.77
CA GLN A 37 3.40 5.63 -10.59
C GLN A 37 4.05 4.73 -9.53
N ALA A 38 5.38 4.62 -9.54
CA ALA A 38 6.13 3.90 -8.51
C ALA A 38 5.87 4.49 -7.12
N THR A 39 6.00 5.80 -6.96
CA THR A 39 5.72 6.51 -5.69
C THR A 39 4.28 6.28 -5.24
N LYS A 40 3.30 6.36 -6.15
CA LYS A 40 1.89 6.08 -5.84
C LYS A 40 1.68 4.65 -5.33
N ASN A 41 2.25 3.66 -6.01
CA ASN A 41 2.13 2.26 -5.62
C ASN A 41 2.77 2.00 -4.24
N ILE A 42 3.95 2.58 -3.98
CA ILE A 42 4.66 2.45 -2.70
C ILE A 42 3.82 3.06 -1.58
N LEU A 43 3.31 4.30 -1.76
CA LEU A 43 2.46 4.96 -0.76
C LEU A 43 1.16 4.19 -0.50
N GLN A 44 0.50 3.70 -1.54
CA GLN A 44 -0.71 2.88 -1.39
C GLN A 44 -0.42 1.61 -0.59
N SER A 45 0.68 0.93 -0.88
CA SER A 45 1.08 -0.30 -0.18
C SER A 45 1.39 -0.02 1.29
N TYR A 46 2.09 1.08 1.58
CA TYR A 46 2.40 1.49 2.96
C TYR A 46 1.13 1.81 3.75
N ILE A 47 0.22 2.62 3.19
CA ILE A 47 -1.06 2.98 3.84
C ILE A 47 -1.93 1.73 4.06
N LEU A 48 -2.00 0.83 3.07
CA LEU A 48 -2.75 -0.41 3.21
C LEU A 48 -2.19 -1.28 4.32
N ARG A 49 -0.86 -1.43 4.39
CA ARG A 49 -0.19 -2.18 5.45
C ARG A 49 -0.49 -1.59 6.82
N GLU A 50 -0.38 -0.28 7.00
CA GLU A 50 -0.72 0.35 8.29
C GLU A 50 -2.19 0.16 8.67
N ARG A 51 -3.11 0.21 7.70
CA ARG A 51 -4.53 -0.07 7.96
C ARG A 51 -4.74 -1.51 8.36
N MET A 52 -4.07 -2.46 7.70
CA MET A 52 -4.14 -3.88 8.04
C MET A 52 -3.55 -4.15 9.43
N GLU A 53 -2.40 -3.55 9.78
CA GLU A 53 -1.81 -3.68 11.12
C GLU A 53 -2.74 -3.12 12.21
N ARG A 54 -3.39 -1.97 11.95
CA ARG A 54 -4.41 -1.41 12.86
C ARG A 54 -5.63 -2.30 13.00
N LEU A 55 -6.13 -2.83 11.89
CA LEU A 55 -7.24 -3.79 11.90
C LEU A 55 -6.85 -5.05 12.67
N GLN A 56 -5.71 -5.67 12.39
CA GLN A 56 -5.23 -6.84 13.13
C GLN A 56 -5.12 -6.58 14.64
N LYS A 57 -4.72 -5.39 15.08
CA LYS A 57 -4.74 -5.04 16.51
C LYS A 57 -6.15 -4.98 17.10
N LEU A 58 -7.14 -4.51 16.33
CA LEU A 58 -8.54 -4.37 16.77
C LEU A 58 -9.33 -5.68 16.72
N ILE A 59 -9.24 -6.42 15.60
CA ILE A 59 -10.00 -7.65 15.36
C ILE A 59 -9.22 -8.91 15.71
N GLY A 60 -7.88 -8.88 15.72
CA GLY A 60 -7.05 -10.04 16.07
C GLY A 60 -7.36 -10.67 17.43
N PRO A 61 -7.67 -9.91 18.50
CA PRO A 61 -8.11 -10.48 19.77
C PRO A 61 -9.47 -11.19 19.69
N LYS A 62 -10.41 -10.65 18.89
CA LYS A 62 -11.74 -11.26 18.68
C LYS A 62 -11.66 -12.49 17.77
N LEU A 63 -10.86 -12.43 16.71
CA LEU A 63 -10.63 -13.55 15.80
C LEU A 63 -9.89 -14.71 16.47
N ARG A 64 -8.90 -14.43 17.33
CA ARG A 64 -8.25 -15.45 18.17
C ARG A 64 -9.22 -16.13 19.14
N LYS A 65 -10.18 -15.38 19.71
CA LYS A 65 -11.26 -15.94 20.55
C LYS A 65 -12.23 -16.83 19.75
N LEU A 66 -12.31 -16.63 18.43
CA LEU A 66 -13.11 -17.44 17.51
C LEU A 66 -12.31 -18.58 16.85
N GLY A 67 -11.05 -18.79 17.26
CA GLY A 67 -10.20 -19.88 16.76
C GLY A 67 -9.47 -19.60 15.44
N ILE A 68 -9.63 -18.42 14.86
CA ILE A 68 -8.99 -18.01 13.59
C ILE A 68 -7.58 -17.50 13.91
N LYS A 69 -6.55 -18.21 13.44
CA LYS A 69 -5.13 -17.95 13.78
C LYS A 69 -4.30 -17.47 12.59
N THR A 70 -4.72 -17.77 11.36
CA THR A 70 -3.96 -17.46 10.14
C THR A 70 -4.79 -16.69 9.11
N TYR A 71 -4.12 -16.10 8.11
CA TYR A 71 -4.78 -15.42 6.99
C TYR A 71 -5.58 -16.41 6.12
N GLU A 72 -5.09 -17.67 6.02
CA GLU A 72 -5.76 -18.79 5.34
C GLU A 72 -7.07 -19.18 6.03
N ASP A 73 -7.15 -19.09 7.37
CA ASP A 73 -8.40 -19.31 8.09
C ASP A 73 -9.44 -18.23 7.76
N VAL A 74 -9.03 -16.97 7.58
CA VAL A 74 -9.95 -15.86 7.25
C VAL A 74 -10.59 -16.08 5.88
N GLU A 75 -9.81 -16.50 4.89
CA GLU A 75 -10.29 -16.80 3.54
C GLU A 75 -11.27 -17.99 3.54
N LYS A 76 -11.05 -18.98 4.40
CA LYS A 76 -11.91 -20.16 4.53
C LYS A 76 -13.27 -19.89 5.21
N TYR A 77 -13.35 -18.91 6.11
CA TYR A 77 -14.59 -18.58 6.85
C TYR A 77 -15.41 -17.45 6.25
N PHE A 78 -14.80 -16.57 5.43
CA PHE A 78 -15.44 -15.35 4.93
C PHE A 78 -15.25 -15.10 3.43
N GLY A 79 -14.50 -15.93 2.72
CA GLY A 79 -14.46 -16.00 1.25
C GLY A 79 -15.51 -16.97 0.72
#